data_AF-A0A1G9HZI7-F1
#
_entry.id   AF-A0A1G9HZI7-F1
#
_cell.length_a   1.000
_cell.length_b   1.000
_cell.length_c   1.000
_cell.angle_alpha   90.00
_cell.angle_beta   90.00
_cell.angle_gamma   90.00
#
_symmetry.space_group_name_H-M   'P 1'
#
loop_
_entity.id
_entity.type
_entity.pdbx_description
1 polymer ?
#
loop_
_entity_poly.entity_id
_entity_poly.type
_entity_poly.pdbx_seq_one_letter_code
_entity_poly.pdbx_strand_id
1 'polypeptide(L)'
;MNNQILDLNKDIKRCEDVLIENNYLEIVIALEELIDKYKDTINTISTDNNKVWSYNKNDLVDLKDKIIQHKQELLENHNKKIAIDIFNNARANILNSKDIMEDKKYELINIIDELEKINNKDIDNEIKWSESKKYIIYAANEKAYISKNIIALINFII
;
A
#
# COMPACT_ATOMS: atom_id res chain seq x y z
N MET A 1 -3.08 4.12 -11.37
CA MET A 1 -2.79 4.39 -9.94
C MET A 1 -2.38 5.84 -9.71
N ASN A 2 -1.30 6.34 -10.34
CA ASN A 2 -0.84 7.73 -10.11
C ASN A 2 -1.93 8.78 -10.33
N ASN A 3 -2.73 8.68 -11.41
CA ASN A 3 -3.80 9.64 -11.67
C ASN A 3 -4.90 9.62 -10.60
N GLN A 4 -5.29 8.44 -10.12
CA GLN A 4 -6.31 8.29 -9.07
C GLN A 4 -5.84 8.88 -7.73
N ILE A 5 -4.58 8.64 -7.34
CA ILE A 5 -4.01 9.22 -6.12
C ILE A 5 -3.86 10.75 -6.25
N LEU A 6 -3.48 11.24 -7.43
CA LEU A 6 -3.41 12.68 -7.71
C LEU A 6 -4.78 13.35 -7.59
N ASP A 7 -5.84 12.71 -8.09
CA ASP A 7 -7.19 13.25 -8.00
C ASP A 7 -7.71 13.25 -6.56
N LEU A 8 -7.46 12.17 -5.80
CA LEU A 8 -7.75 12.13 -4.36
C LEU A 8 -7.03 13.25 -3.60
N ASN A 9 -5.76 13.52 -3.92
CA ASN A 9 -5.00 14.62 -3.30
C ASN A 9 -5.59 16.00 -3.60
N LYS A 10 -6.06 16.23 -4.83
CA LYS A 10 -6.71 17.49 -5.21
C LYS A 10 -8.01 17.69 -4.42
N ASP A 11 -8.82 16.63 -4.29
CA ASP A 11 -10.07 16.71 -3.56
C ASP A 11 -9.86 16.89 -2.05
N ILE A 12 -8.89 16.20 -1.45
CA ILE A 12 -8.49 16.42 -0.05
C ILE A 12 -8.07 17.88 0.16
N LYS A 13 -7.23 18.41 -0.73
CA LYS A 13 -6.80 19.81 -0.65
C LYS A 13 -7.98 20.77 -0.78
N ARG A 14 -8.91 20.49 -1.70
CA ARG A 14 -10.13 21.29 -1.84
C ARG A 14 -10.95 21.30 -0.55
N CYS A 15 -11.11 20.15 0.12
CA CYS A 15 -11.78 20.10 1.43
C CYS A 15 -11.05 20.99 2.44
N GLU A 16 -9.72 20.95 2.50
CA GLU A 16 -8.92 21.79 3.41
C GLU A 16 -9.13 23.28 3.12
N ASP A 17 -9.05 23.69 1.86
CA ASP A 17 -9.24 25.09 1.43
C ASP A 17 -10.65 25.58 1.83
N VAL A 18 -11.70 24.81 1.54
CA VAL A 18 -13.10 25.15 1.89
C VAL A 18 -13.31 25.19 3.41
N LEU A 19 -12.68 24.30 4.17
CA LEU A 19 -12.76 24.29 5.65
C LEU A 19 -12.09 25.53 6.27
N ILE A 20 -11.04 26.06 5.64
CA ILE A 20 -10.35 27.29 6.04
C ILE A 20 -11.21 28.52 5.72
N GLU A 21 -11.73 28.59 4.48
CA GLU A 21 -12.61 29.70 4.06
C GLU A 21 -13.90 29.76 4.88
N ASN A 22 -14.37 28.60 5.34
CA ASN A 22 -15.54 28.46 6.23
C ASN A 22 -16.80 29.12 5.66
N ASN A 23 -16.92 29.13 4.32
CA ASN A 23 -18.09 29.61 3.62
C ASN A 23 -19.12 28.47 3.52
N TYR A 24 -20.33 28.71 4.05
CA TYR A 24 -21.39 27.70 4.08
C TYR A 24 -21.77 27.18 2.68
N LEU A 25 -21.89 28.07 1.69
CA LEU A 25 -22.27 27.68 0.34
C LEU A 25 -21.19 26.79 -0.30
N GLU A 26 -19.92 27.16 -0.13
CA GLU A 26 -18.80 26.36 -0.62
C GLU A 26 -18.72 24.99 0.07
N ILE A 27 -19.04 24.91 1.37
CA ILE A 27 -19.14 23.64 2.10
C ILE A 27 -20.22 22.74 1.48
N VAL A 28 -21.42 23.28 1.22
CA VAL A 28 -22.52 22.52 0.61
C VAL A 28 -22.15 22.05 -0.80
N ILE A 29 -21.58 22.93 -1.63
CA ILE A 29 -21.14 22.59 -2.99
C ILE A 29 -20.08 21.48 -2.97
N ALA A 30 -19.06 21.61 -2.11
CA ALA A 30 -18.00 20.61 -1.99
C ALA A 30 -18.55 19.26 -1.53
N LEU A 31 -19.48 19.25 -0.57
CA LEU A 31 -20.12 18.03 -0.10
C LEU A 31 -20.91 17.33 -1.21
N GLU A 32 -21.79 18.04 -1.91
CA GLU A 32 -22.60 17.45 -2.99
C GLU A 32 -21.73 16.85 -4.10
N GLU A 33 -20.74 17.60 -4.59
CA GLU A 33 -19.87 17.15 -5.67
C GLU A 33 -19.01 15.94 -5.27
N LEU A 34 -18.48 15.94 -4.04
CA LEU A 34 -17.62 14.85 -3.56
C LEU A 34 -18.43 13.61 -3.16
N ILE A 35 -19.62 13.78 -2.58
CA ILE A 35 -20.55 12.66 -2.32
C ILE A 35 -20.94 12.03 -3.66
N ASP A 36 -21.35 12.82 -4.65
CA ASP A 36 -21.73 12.29 -5.96
C ASP A 36 -20.56 11.55 -6.64
N LYS A 37 -19.35 12.10 -6.54
CA LYS A 37 -18.13 11.51 -7.09
C LYS A 37 -17.76 10.17 -6.43
N TYR A 38 -17.92 10.05 -5.11
CA TYR A 38 -17.34 8.92 -4.36
C TYR A 38 -18.37 7.91 -3.83
N LYS A 39 -19.68 8.20 -3.84
CA LYS A 39 -20.74 7.31 -3.31
C LYS A 39 -20.67 5.86 -3.79
N ASP A 40 -20.28 5.65 -5.05
CA ASP A 40 -20.22 4.31 -5.66
C ASP A 40 -18.88 3.59 -5.41
N THR A 41 -17.89 4.30 -4.85
CA THR A 41 -16.53 3.80 -4.64
C THR A 41 -16.14 3.68 -3.17
N ILE A 42 -16.75 4.48 -2.29
CA ILE A 42 -16.51 4.48 -0.85
C ILE A 42 -17.84 4.18 -0.15
N ASN A 43 -18.05 2.91 0.19
CA ASN A 43 -19.30 2.41 0.78
C ASN A 43 -19.71 3.09 2.10
N THR A 44 -18.81 3.79 2.77
CA THR A 44 -19.08 4.51 4.03
C THR A 44 -19.62 5.93 3.79
N ILE A 45 -19.66 6.41 2.55
CA ILE A 45 -20.32 7.67 2.20
C ILE A 45 -21.82 7.38 2.06
N SER A 46 -22.62 7.87 3.02
CA SER A 46 -24.08 7.74 2.96
C SER A 46 -24.66 8.77 2.00
N THR A 47 -25.60 8.33 1.16
CA THR A 47 -26.34 9.14 0.19
C THR A 47 -27.71 9.56 0.72
N ASP A 48 -27.83 9.89 2.01
CA ASP A 48 -29.12 10.36 2.55
C ASP A 48 -29.45 11.76 1.98
N ASN A 49 -30.05 11.75 0.78
CA ASN A 49 -30.34 12.87 -0.11
C ASN A 49 -31.38 13.87 0.42
N ASN A 50 -31.87 13.70 1.65
CA ASN A 50 -32.94 14.55 2.21
C ASN A 50 -32.41 15.77 2.98
N LYS A 51 -31.12 16.09 2.86
CA LYS A 51 -30.42 16.97 3.82
C LYS A 51 -29.47 18.01 3.21
N VAL A 52 -29.56 18.31 1.91
CA VAL A 52 -28.68 19.26 1.19
C VAL A 52 -28.53 20.62 1.91
N TRP A 53 -29.57 21.10 2.61
CA TRP A 53 -29.58 22.36 3.36
C TRP A 53 -29.28 22.22 4.86
N SER A 54 -28.97 21.02 5.34
CA SER A 54 -28.62 20.75 6.74
C SER A 54 -27.18 20.31 6.93
N TYR A 55 -26.40 20.32 5.84
CA TYR A 55 -24.97 20.09 5.93
C TYR A 55 -24.30 21.12 6.83
N ASN A 56 -23.25 20.67 7.49
CA ASN A 56 -22.42 21.48 8.35
C ASN A 56 -20.94 21.16 8.12
N LYS A 57 -20.08 21.94 8.76
CA LYS A 57 -18.62 21.81 8.62
C LYS A 57 -18.11 20.40 8.96
N ASN A 58 -18.70 19.74 9.96
CA ASN A 58 -18.26 18.41 10.38
C ASN A 58 -18.56 17.36 9.32
N ASP A 59 -19.64 17.51 8.55
CA ASP A 59 -19.94 16.59 7.45
C ASP A 59 -18.81 16.61 6.40
N LEU A 60 -18.24 17.79 6.12
CA LEU A 60 -17.11 17.94 5.19
C LEU A 60 -15.82 17.37 5.78
N VAL A 61 -15.60 17.50 7.09
CA VAL A 61 -14.48 16.86 7.80
C VAL A 61 -14.60 15.34 7.68
N ASP A 62 -15.77 14.78 8.00
CA ASP A 62 -16.02 13.34 7.94
C ASP A 62 -15.83 12.80 6.51
N LEU A 63 -16.30 13.53 5.49
CA LEU A 63 -16.10 13.15 4.10
C LEU A 63 -14.62 13.18 3.71
N LYS A 64 -13.89 14.22 4.08
CA LYS A 64 -12.44 14.32 3.85
C LYS A 64 -11.71 13.14 4.48
N ASP A 65 -12.04 12.78 5.71
CA ASP A 65 -11.39 11.69 6.43
C ASP A 65 -11.67 10.33 5.77
N LYS A 66 -12.90 10.11 5.27
CA LYS A 66 -13.23 8.92 4.46
C LYS A 66 -12.42 8.85 3.17
N ILE A 67 -12.23 9.97 2.48
CA ILE A 67 -11.40 10.06 1.26
C ILE A 67 -9.92 9.75 1.59
N ILE A 68 -9.41 10.27 2.72
CA ILE A 68 -8.05 9.99 3.20
C ILE A 68 -7.88 8.50 3.50
N GLN A 69 -8.83 7.90 4.22
CA GLN A 69 -8.80 6.48 4.53
C GLN A 69 -8.81 5.62 3.25
N HIS A 70 -9.70 5.92 2.30
CA HIS A 70 -9.75 5.22 1.02
C HIS A 70 -8.43 5.32 0.25
N LYS A 71 -7.80 6.51 0.24
CA LYS A 71 -6.47 6.70 -0.34
C LYS A 71 -5.41 5.80 0.32
N GLN A 72 -5.43 5.68 1.65
CA GLN A 72 -4.51 4.81 2.39
C GLN A 72 -4.72 3.34 2.02
N GLU A 73 -5.96 2.87 1.99
CA GLU A 73 -6.31 1.50 1.60
C GLU A 73 -5.84 1.16 0.17
N LEU A 74 -5.99 2.09 -0.78
CA LEU A 74 -5.49 1.92 -2.15
C LEU A 74 -3.97 1.77 -2.21
N LEU A 75 -3.23 2.59 -1.44
CA LEU A 75 -1.78 2.53 -1.37
C LEU A 75 -1.31 1.22 -0.76
N GLU A 76 -1.93 0.79 0.33
CA GLU A 76 -1.62 -0.48 0.99
C GLU A 76 -1.87 -1.68 0.08
N ASN A 77 -3.01 -1.71 -0.61
CA ASN A 77 -3.35 -2.79 -1.53
C ASN A 77 -2.36 -2.87 -2.70
N HIS A 78 -1.92 -1.72 -3.22
CA HIS A 78 -0.91 -1.69 -4.26
C HIS A 78 0.46 -2.16 -3.76
N ASN A 79 0.87 -1.73 -2.57
CA ASN A 79 2.14 -2.17 -1.97
C ASN A 79 2.14 -3.68 -1.69
N LYS A 80 1.01 -4.23 -1.21
CA LYS A 80 0.81 -5.69 -1.06
C LYS A 80 0.96 -6.40 -2.40
N LYS A 81 0.37 -5.86 -3.47
CA LYS A 81 0.50 -6.44 -4.81
C LYS A 81 1.94 -6.41 -5.32
N ILE A 82 2.65 -5.29 -5.15
CA ILE A 82 4.08 -5.19 -5.49
C ILE A 82 4.89 -6.24 -4.73
N ALA A 83 4.65 -6.40 -3.42
CA ALA A 83 5.33 -7.41 -2.62
C ALA A 83 5.13 -8.81 -3.19
N ILE A 84 3.88 -9.20 -3.45
CA ILE A 84 3.52 -10.49 -4.05
C ILE A 84 4.27 -10.70 -5.38
N ASP A 85 4.27 -9.69 -6.26
CA ASP A 85 4.94 -9.78 -7.55
C ASP A 85 6.47 -9.95 -7.39
N ILE A 86 7.10 -9.23 -6.45
CA ILE A 86 8.53 -9.34 -6.16
C ILE A 86 8.90 -10.76 -5.68
N PHE A 87 8.18 -11.30 -4.70
CA PHE A 87 8.45 -12.62 -4.16
C PHE A 87 8.19 -13.72 -5.20
N ASN A 88 7.11 -13.61 -6.00
CA ASN A 88 6.84 -14.54 -7.09
C ASN A 88 7.91 -14.50 -8.19
N ASN A 89 8.38 -13.31 -8.56
CA ASN A 89 9.48 -13.17 -9.52
C ASN A 89 10.78 -13.78 -8.98
N ALA A 90 11.08 -13.60 -7.69
CA ALA A 90 12.25 -14.24 -7.08
C ALA A 90 12.15 -15.76 -7.14
N ARG A 91 10.99 -16.35 -6.81
CA ARG A 91 10.74 -17.80 -6.94
C ARG A 91 10.93 -18.27 -8.38
N ALA A 92 10.30 -17.60 -9.33
CA ALA A 92 10.39 -17.93 -10.76
C ALA A 92 11.84 -17.89 -11.27
N ASN A 93 12.63 -16.89 -10.85
CA ASN A 93 14.04 -16.78 -11.23
C ASN A 93 14.88 -17.96 -10.74
N ILE A 94 14.61 -18.46 -9.52
CA ILE A 94 15.30 -19.65 -8.98
C ILE A 94 14.87 -20.92 -9.73
N LEU A 95 13.56 -21.12 -9.92
CA LEU A 95 13.01 -22.32 -10.56
C LEU A 95 13.48 -22.46 -12.01
N ASN A 96 13.49 -21.36 -12.75
CA ASN A 96 13.87 -21.33 -14.16
C ASN A 96 15.39 -21.35 -14.40
N SER A 97 16.20 -21.22 -13.34
CA SER A 97 17.66 -21.28 -13.47
C SER A 97 18.12 -22.68 -13.85
N LYS A 98 18.96 -22.76 -14.89
CA LYS A 98 19.62 -24.01 -15.31
C LYS A 98 20.91 -24.28 -14.54
N ASP A 99 21.46 -23.26 -13.86
CA ASP A 99 22.77 -23.31 -13.20
C ASP A 99 22.67 -23.64 -11.69
N ILE A 100 21.44 -23.81 -11.18
CA ILE A 100 21.16 -24.19 -9.80
C ILE A 100 20.72 -25.65 -9.79
N MET A 101 21.36 -26.46 -8.95
CA MET A 101 20.93 -27.84 -8.71
C MET A 101 19.58 -27.88 -8.00
N GLU A 102 18.78 -28.90 -8.26
CA GLU A 102 17.39 -28.96 -7.78
C GLU A 102 17.28 -28.87 -6.24
N ASP A 103 18.13 -29.59 -5.51
CA ASP A 103 18.18 -29.51 -4.03
C ASP A 103 18.43 -28.08 -3.53
N LYS A 104 19.31 -27.35 -4.22
CA LYS A 104 19.62 -25.95 -3.89
C LYS A 104 18.45 -25.03 -4.23
N LYS A 105 17.67 -25.32 -5.27
CA LYS A 105 16.46 -24.55 -5.57
C LYS A 105 15.45 -24.66 -4.44
N TYR A 106 15.19 -25.87 -3.93
CA TYR A 106 14.28 -26.05 -2.79
C TYR A 106 14.72 -25.26 -1.57
N GLU A 107 16.01 -25.28 -1.25
CA GLU A 107 16.58 -24.50 -0.15
C GLU A 107 16.35 -22.99 -0.34
N LEU A 108 16.61 -22.47 -1.55
CA LEU A 108 16.42 -21.05 -1.86
C LEU A 108 14.95 -20.64 -1.86
N ILE A 109 14.04 -21.49 -2.32
CA ILE A 109 12.60 -21.24 -2.24
C ILE A 109 12.15 -21.15 -0.78
N ASN A 110 12.62 -22.06 0.08
CA ASN A 110 12.33 -21.98 1.52
C ASN A 110 12.83 -20.67 2.14
N ILE A 111 14.00 -20.18 1.73
CA ILE A 111 14.52 -18.88 2.18
C ILE A 111 13.60 -17.74 1.71
N ILE A 112 13.17 -17.76 0.46
CA ILE A 112 12.25 -16.75 -0.09
C ILE A 112 10.91 -16.76 0.66
N ASP A 113 10.36 -17.94 0.96
CA ASP A 113 9.11 -18.08 1.69
C ASP A 113 9.21 -17.59 3.14
N GLU A 114 10.33 -17.86 3.81
CA GLU A 114 10.59 -17.31 5.14
C GLU A 114 10.73 -15.78 5.11
N LEU A 115 11.43 -15.22 4.12
CA LEU A 115 11.53 -13.77 3.91
C LEU A 115 10.15 -13.14 3.64
N GLU A 116 9.28 -13.80 2.88
CA GLU A 116 7.90 -13.34 2.65
C GLU A 116 7.07 -13.36 3.95
N LYS A 117 7.25 -14.38 4.81
CA LYS A 117 6.62 -14.40 6.13
C LYS A 117 7.09 -13.23 7.00
N ILE A 118 8.39 -12.92 6.99
CA ILE A 118 8.94 -11.76 7.73
C ILE A 118 8.31 -10.46 7.20
N ASN A 119 8.22 -10.30 5.88
CA ASN A 119 7.61 -9.13 5.23
C ASN A 119 6.18 -8.89 5.71
N ASN A 120 5.39 -9.96 5.79
CA ASN A 120 3.96 -9.91 6.06
C ASN A 120 3.61 -9.76 7.56
N LYS A 121 4.61 -9.83 8.45
CA LYS A 121 4.39 -9.53 9.88
C LYS A 121 4.22 -8.03 10.06
N ASP A 122 3.20 -7.67 10.85
CA ASP A 122 2.99 -6.30 11.35
C ASP A 122 3.91 -6.04 12.55
N ILE A 123 5.19 -5.85 12.27
CA ILE A 123 6.26 -5.61 13.24
C ILE A 123 7.21 -4.53 12.71
N ASP A 124 7.94 -3.91 13.63
CA ASP A 124 8.92 -2.88 13.33
C ASP A 124 10.09 -3.39 12.46
N ASN A 125 10.66 -2.47 11.67
CA ASN A 125 11.75 -2.72 10.74
C ASN A 125 13.04 -3.23 11.42
N GLU A 126 13.34 -2.83 12.66
CA GLU A 126 14.48 -3.36 13.41
C GLU A 126 14.30 -4.86 13.72
N ILE A 127 13.08 -5.28 14.02
CA ILE A 127 12.75 -6.69 14.27
C ILE A 127 12.84 -7.47 12.95
N LYS A 128 12.30 -6.94 11.86
CA LYS A 128 12.43 -7.55 10.52
C LYS A 128 13.89 -7.72 10.10
N TRP A 129 14.73 -6.72 10.36
CA TRP A 129 16.17 -6.79 10.13
C TRP A 129 16.82 -7.91 10.94
N SER A 130 16.51 -7.99 12.24
CA SER A 130 17.03 -9.02 13.13
C SER A 130 16.69 -10.43 12.64
N GLU A 131 15.43 -10.67 12.25
CA GLU A 131 15.00 -11.96 11.70
C GLU A 131 15.64 -12.28 10.34
N SER A 132 15.88 -11.25 9.51
CA SER A 132 16.46 -11.39 8.17
C SER A 132 17.98 -11.56 8.17
N LYS A 133 18.67 -11.18 9.26
CA LYS A 133 20.14 -11.16 9.36
C LYS A 133 20.80 -12.50 9.01
N LYS A 134 20.18 -13.61 9.40
CA LYS A 134 20.69 -14.96 9.08
C LYS A 134 20.78 -15.22 7.57
N TYR A 135 19.88 -14.63 6.78
CA TYR A 135 19.87 -14.77 5.32
C TYR A 135 20.90 -13.86 4.63
N ILE A 136 21.36 -12.79 5.29
CA ILE A 136 22.51 -11.99 4.82
C ILE A 136 23.80 -12.80 4.94
N ILE A 137 24.00 -13.45 6.09
CA ILE A 137 25.16 -14.32 6.33
C ILE A 137 25.15 -15.47 5.33
N TYR A 138 23.97 -16.04 5.07
CA TYR A 138 23.78 -17.04 4.03
C TYR A 138 24.21 -16.50 2.65
N ALA A 139 23.64 -15.37 2.23
CA ALA A 139 23.91 -14.75 0.94
C ALA A 139 25.41 -14.44 0.74
N ALA A 140 26.14 -14.08 1.80
CA ALA A 140 27.58 -13.81 1.74
C ALA A 140 28.42 -15.04 1.36
N ASN A 141 27.92 -16.25 1.57
CA ASN A 141 28.61 -17.50 1.23
C ASN A 141 28.16 -18.09 -0.11
N GLU A 142 27.25 -17.41 -0.82
CA GLU A 142 26.66 -17.89 -2.07
C GLU A 142 27.27 -17.24 -3.32
N LYS A 143 26.92 -17.78 -4.49
CA LYS A 143 27.26 -17.16 -5.78
C LYS A 143 26.59 -15.78 -5.90
N ALA A 144 27.30 -14.83 -6.50
CA ALA A 144 26.88 -13.43 -6.59
C ALA A 144 25.43 -13.20 -7.07
N TYR A 145 24.93 -14.00 -8.02
CA TYR A 145 23.55 -13.86 -8.50
C TYR A 145 22.50 -14.28 -7.45
N ILE A 146 22.78 -15.32 -6.65
CA ILE A 146 21.93 -15.76 -5.54
C ILE A 146 21.96 -14.69 -4.46
N SER A 147 23.17 -14.25 -4.09
CA SER A 147 23.38 -13.21 -3.08
C SER A 147 22.63 -11.94 -3.42
N LYS A 148 22.71 -11.48 -4.68
CA LYS A 148 22.00 -10.30 -5.16
C LYS A 148 20.49 -10.43 -4.99
N ASN A 149 19.92 -11.58 -5.33
CA ASN A 149 18.47 -11.80 -5.20
C ASN A 149 18.03 -11.78 -3.73
N ILE A 150 18.74 -12.45 -2.85
CA ILE A 150 18.41 -12.50 -1.41
C ILE A 150 18.55 -11.11 -0.78
N ILE A 151 19.63 -10.38 -1.07
CA ILE A 151 19.85 -9.03 -0.54
C ILE A 151 18.77 -8.07 -1.06
N ALA A 152 18.36 -8.18 -2.33
CA ALA A 152 17.29 -7.34 -2.88
C ALA A 152 15.95 -7.57 -2.16
N LEU A 153 15.62 -8.81 -1.81
CA LEU A 153 14.42 -9.13 -1.02
C LEU A 153 14.52 -8.55 0.39
N ILE A 154 15.66 -8.69 1.06
CA ILE A 154 15.86 -8.13 2.41
C ILE A 154 15.74 -6.61 2.40
N ASN A 155 16.29 -5.95 1.39
CA ASN A 155 16.17 -4.49 1.24
C ASN A 155 14.75 -4.04 0.87
N PHE A 156 13.89 -4.93 0.37
CA PHE A 156 12.48 -4.63 0.15
C PHE A 156 11.65 -4.76 1.44
N ILE A 157 12.06 -5.65 2.35
CA ILE A 157 11.37 -5.94 3.62
C ILE A 157 11.51 -4.80 4.64
N ILE A 158 12.62 -4.07 4.60
CA ILE A 158 13.04 -3.06 5.58
C ILE A 158 12.86 -1.67 4.97
#